data_AF-A0A1S3FDE8-F1
#
_entry.id   AF-A0A1S3FDE8-F1
#
_cell.length_a   1.000
_cell.length_b   1.000
_cell.length_c   1.000
_cell.angle_alpha   90.00
_cell.angle_beta   90.00
_cell.angle_gamma   90.00
#
_symmetry.space_group_name_H-M   'P 1'
#
loop_
_entity.id
_entity.type
_entity.pdbx_description
1 polymer ?
#
loop_
_entity_poly.entity_id
_entity_poly.type
_entity_poly.pdbx_seq_one_letter_code
_entity_poly.pdbx_strand_id
1 'polypeptide(L)'
;MFMTGRPLSKSCIVRQIGVIKLVSKDPQNLVLTLNTPGSAAAWSCRGAWAHREAEEPSSHKDFNEAINEAKKPDLRGRCRTPLAAGRHAHRSDLSNQRHLEAWRLEEHRYCAAGASLLEPPLQLYWTWLLQWIPLWMAPNTITLIGLAVNMVTTLLLVSYCPTVTEEAPYWTYLLCALGLFIYQSLDAIDGKQARRTNSCSPLGELFDHGCDSLSTVFMAVGASIAVRLGTHPDWLFFCSFIGMFMFYCAHWQTYVSGVLRFGKVDVTEIQVALVIVFVLSTFGGATIWDYTIPILEIKLKIFPVLGVVGGAIFSCSNYFHVILHGGVGKNGSTIAGTSVLSPGLHIGLIIILAIMIYKKSATNVFEKHPCLYTLMFGCVFAKIAQKLVIAHMTKSELYLQDTVFVGPGLLFLDQYFNNFIDEYIVLWIAMVLSSFDMMIYFSSLCLQISRHLHLSIFKTSYHQAPEQVHKHID
;
A
#
# COMPACT_ATOMS: atom_id res chain seq x y z
N MET A 1 52.05 -8.15 -26.99
CA MET A 1 53.18 -7.64 -26.18
C MET A 1 52.86 -7.92 -24.73
N PHE A 2 53.59 -8.86 -24.11
CA PHE A 2 53.46 -9.29 -22.72
C PHE A 2 54.01 -8.23 -21.76
N MET A 3 53.44 -8.12 -20.55
CA MET A 3 54.09 -8.10 -19.21
C MET A 3 53.08 -7.58 -18.15
N THR A 4 52.57 -8.43 -17.25
CA THR A 4 52.97 -8.63 -15.82
C THR A 4 52.80 -7.37 -14.95
N GLY A 5 52.24 -7.31 -13.75
CA GLY A 5 51.70 -8.27 -12.78
C GLY A 5 51.69 -7.62 -11.38
N ARG A 6 50.59 -7.83 -10.63
CA ARG A 6 50.48 -7.91 -9.15
C ARG A 6 50.42 -6.64 -8.25
N PRO A 7 49.87 -6.77 -7.01
CA PRO A 7 48.89 -5.87 -6.40
C PRO A 7 49.40 -5.14 -5.15
N LEU A 8 48.66 -4.14 -4.64
CA LEU A 8 48.87 -3.59 -3.30
C LEU A 8 47.56 -3.18 -2.60
N SER A 9 47.48 -3.56 -1.32
CA SER A 9 46.39 -3.29 -0.37
C SER A 9 46.63 -2.05 0.49
N LYS A 10 45.57 -1.61 1.17
CA LYS A 10 45.48 -0.82 2.43
C LYS A 10 45.37 0.72 2.35
N SER A 11 44.13 1.16 2.64
CA SER A 11 43.73 2.06 3.74
C SER A 11 44.27 3.50 3.85
N CYS A 12 43.27 4.42 3.82
CA CYS A 12 43.06 5.62 4.66
C CYS A 12 43.96 6.87 4.51
N ILE A 13 43.27 8.02 4.31
CA ILE A 13 43.44 9.39 4.89
C ILE A 13 42.84 10.38 3.86
N VAL A 14 41.63 10.96 4.02
CA VAL A 14 41.11 11.99 4.96
C VAL A 14 41.21 13.43 4.41
N ARG A 15 40.02 14.09 4.35
CA ARG A 15 39.69 15.55 4.36
C ARG A 15 40.07 16.37 3.12
N GLN A 16 39.24 17.30 2.64
CA GLN A 16 38.67 18.52 3.28
C GLN A 16 37.48 18.99 2.40
N ILE A 17 36.38 19.58 2.88
CA ILE A 17 36.06 21.00 3.24
C ILE A 17 34.57 20.95 3.67
N GLY A 18 33.99 21.67 4.64
CA GLY A 18 34.37 22.78 5.52
C GLY A 18 33.19 23.06 6.47
N VAL A 19 33.51 23.51 7.68
CA VAL A 19 32.62 23.71 8.82
C VAL A 19 32.08 25.15 8.84
N ILE A 20 30.79 25.35 9.11
CA ILE A 20 30.27 26.58 9.72
C ILE A 20 29.64 26.20 11.07
N LYS A 21 30.28 26.65 12.15
CA LYS A 21 29.78 26.64 13.53
C LYS A 21 29.01 27.93 13.76
N LEU A 22 27.80 27.85 14.31
CA LEU A 22 27.18 28.95 15.05
C LEU A 22 27.21 28.60 16.54
N VAL A 23 27.87 29.45 17.31
CA VAL A 23 27.92 29.47 18.77
C VAL A 23 27.14 30.69 19.23
N SER A 24 26.26 30.55 20.21
CA SER A 24 25.80 31.66 21.04
C SER A 24 25.65 31.20 22.49
N LYS A 25 26.39 31.86 23.38
CA LYS A 25 26.21 31.99 24.85
C LYS A 25 25.53 33.36 25.03
N ASP A 26 24.62 33.66 25.95
CA ASP A 26 24.58 33.40 27.40
C ASP A 26 23.15 33.70 27.94
N PRO A 27 22.82 33.37 29.21
CA PRO A 27 21.50 33.45 29.82
C PRO A 27 21.27 34.75 30.61
N GLN A 28 20.05 35.30 30.60
CA GLN A 28 19.41 35.99 31.73
C GLN A 28 18.04 36.58 31.34
N ASN A 29 17.08 36.44 32.26
CA ASN A 29 15.88 37.27 32.46
C ASN A 29 14.82 37.32 31.35
N LEU A 30 13.71 36.59 31.57
CA LEU A 30 12.42 37.27 31.65
C LEU A 30 11.48 36.55 32.62
N VAL A 31 11.20 37.24 33.73
CA VAL A 31 10.15 36.95 34.70
C VAL A 31 8.86 37.54 34.16
N LEU A 32 7.77 36.77 34.15
CA LEU A 32 6.40 37.30 34.20
C LEU A 32 5.49 36.26 34.89
N THR A 33 5.25 36.51 36.17
CA THR A 33 4.19 35.95 37.00
C THR A 33 2.86 36.66 36.71
N LEU A 34 1.73 35.94 36.79
CA LEU A 34 0.47 36.44 37.37
C LEU A 34 -0.58 35.32 37.55
N ASN A 35 -0.71 34.89 38.81
CA ASN A 35 -1.87 34.50 39.64
C ASN A 35 -3.20 33.96 39.07
N THR A 36 -3.63 32.90 39.78
CA THR A 36 -4.92 32.17 39.88
C THR A 36 -6.05 32.98 40.58
N PRO A 37 -7.33 32.51 40.64
CA PRO A 37 -7.76 31.53 41.67
C PRO A 37 -8.93 30.55 41.31
N GLY A 38 -8.79 29.30 41.78
CA GLY A 38 -9.76 28.50 42.55
C GLY A 38 -11.17 28.16 42.02
N SER A 39 -11.46 26.85 41.90
CA SER A 39 -12.64 26.23 42.54
C SER A 39 -12.45 24.71 42.68
N ALA A 40 -13.03 24.15 43.74
CA ALA A 40 -12.82 22.79 44.23
C ALA A 40 -13.96 21.83 43.84
N ALA A 41 -13.57 20.54 43.72
CA ALA A 41 -14.34 19.31 43.97
C ALA A 41 -15.63 18.98 43.18
N ALA A 42 -15.60 17.86 42.43
CA ALA A 42 -16.38 16.65 42.73
C ALA A 42 -16.09 15.55 41.70
N TRP A 43 -15.70 14.36 42.18
CA TRP A 43 -15.56 13.14 41.38
C TRP A 43 -16.92 12.49 41.15
N SER A 44 -17.21 12.13 39.90
CA SER A 44 -18.25 11.16 39.55
C SER A 44 -17.87 10.48 38.23
N CYS A 45 -17.54 9.19 38.31
CA CYS A 45 -17.24 8.32 37.17
C CYS A 45 -18.46 8.13 36.26
N ARG A 46 -18.30 8.35 34.95
CA ARG A 46 -19.06 7.65 33.90
C ARG A 46 -18.32 7.77 32.56
N GLY A 47 -18.06 6.63 31.94
CA GLY A 47 -17.27 6.51 30.71
C GLY A 47 -18.04 6.92 29.46
N ALA A 48 -17.31 7.56 28.54
CA ALA A 48 -17.65 7.70 27.14
C ALA A 48 -16.33 7.84 26.37
N TRP A 49 -16.17 7.04 25.32
CA TRP A 49 -15.04 7.12 24.41
C TRP A 49 -15.13 8.43 23.62
N ALA A 50 -14.26 9.38 23.94
CA ALA A 50 -14.03 10.60 23.19
C ALA A 50 -12.52 10.86 23.11
N HIS A 51 -12.09 11.41 21.96
CA HIS A 51 -10.73 11.80 21.59
C HIS A 51 -9.84 12.24 22.78
N ARG A 52 -8.60 11.71 22.84
CA ARG A 52 -7.53 12.30 23.64
C ARG A 52 -6.51 12.97 22.72
N GLU A 53 -6.33 14.26 22.96
CA GLU A 53 -5.14 15.02 22.60
C GLU A 53 -3.91 14.45 23.33
N ALA A 54 -2.75 14.60 22.70
CA ALA A 54 -1.48 14.04 23.15
C ALA A 54 -1.00 14.69 24.46
N GLU A 55 -0.80 13.89 25.50
CA GLU A 55 0.02 14.23 26.67
C GLU A 55 1.36 13.49 26.60
N GLU A 56 2.47 14.21 26.78
CA GLU A 56 3.83 13.67 26.87
C GLU A 56 4.01 12.79 28.12
N PRO A 57 4.69 11.63 28.02
CA PRO A 57 5.01 10.84 29.21
C PRO A 57 6.24 11.41 29.92
N SER A 58 5.99 11.90 31.14
CA SER A 58 7.03 12.21 32.13
C SER A 58 7.38 10.94 32.93
N SER A 59 8.60 10.42 32.71
CA SER A 59 9.51 9.92 33.76
C SER A 59 10.64 9.07 33.16
N HIS A 60 11.80 9.71 33.01
CA HIS A 60 13.10 9.06 32.93
C HIS A 60 13.40 8.38 34.27
N LYS A 61 13.11 7.08 34.45
CA LYS A 61 13.80 6.31 35.50
C LYS A 61 13.87 4.78 35.33
N ASP A 62 13.00 4.16 34.53
CA ASP A 62 12.98 2.69 34.44
C ASP A 62 13.78 2.08 33.26
N PHE A 63 14.50 2.91 32.49
CA PHE A 63 15.26 2.45 31.31
C PHE A 63 16.75 2.13 31.60
N ASN A 64 17.31 2.61 32.71
CA ASN A 64 18.74 2.46 33.00
C ASN A 64 19.10 1.22 33.82
N GLU A 65 18.12 0.50 34.39
CA GLU A 65 18.37 -0.72 35.16
C GLU A 65 18.51 -1.97 34.27
N ALA A 66 17.82 -2.00 33.12
CA ALA A 66 17.88 -3.14 32.19
C ALA A 66 19.16 -3.21 31.32
N ILE A 67 19.94 -2.12 31.25
CA ILE A 67 21.16 -2.06 30.41
C ILE A 67 22.42 -2.47 31.17
N ASN A 68 22.41 -2.45 32.51
CA ASN A 68 23.61 -2.72 33.31
C ASN A 68 23.83 -4.21 33.66
N GLU A 69 22.88 -5.10 33.43
CA GLU A 69 23.09 -6.55 33.61
C GLU A 69 23.81 -7.24 32.43
N ALA A 70 23.92 -6.60 31.26
CA ALA A 70 24.51 -7.20 30.07
C ALA A 70 26.05 -7.02 29.91
N LYS A 71 26.75 -6.47 30.90
CA LYS A 71 28.21 -6.27 30.84
C LYS A 71 28.95 -6.83 32.06
N LYS A 72 29.15 -8.14 32.08
CA LYS A 72 30.28 -8.77 32.79
C LYS A 72 31.00 -9.72 31.83
N PRO A 73 32.31 -9.54 31.56
CA PRO A 73 33.08 -10.52 30.81
C PRO A 73 33.51 -11.65 31.75
N ASP A 74 33.03 -12.87 31.51
CA ASP A 74 33.57 -14.07 32.13
C ASP A 74 34.84 -14.51 31.39
N LEU A 75 35.98 -14.32 32.05
CA LEU A 75 37.28 -14.83 31.62
C LEU A 75 37.46 -16.24 32.17
N ARG A 76 37.02 -17.26 31.42
CA ARG A 76 37.62 -18.62 31.42
C ARG A 76 36.96 -19.55 30.39
N GLY A 77 37.74 -20.06 29.44
CA GLY A 77 37.50 -21.39 28.85
C GLY A 77 37.48 -21.53 27.33
N ARG A 78 38.65 -21.91 26.78
CA ARG A 78 38.88 -22.82 25.64
C ARG A 78 38.07 -22.66 24.34
N CYS A 79 38.83 -22.32 23.29
CA CYS A 79 38.50 -22.52 21.86
C CYS A 79 37.76 -23.84 21.58
N ARG A 80 36.49 -23.72 21.21
CA ARG A 80 35.80 -24.65 20.31
C ARG A 80 35.30 -23.86 19.11
N THR A 81 35.48 -24.43 17.93
CA THR A 81 35.23 -23.86 16.60
C THR A 81 33.83 -23.22 16.45
N PRO A 82 33.69 -22.00 15.88
CA PRO A 82 32.43 -21.27 15.83
C PRO A 82 31.70 -21.50 14.50
N LEU A 83 31.09 -22.66 14.31
CA LEU A 83 30.16 -22.89 13.19
C LEU A 83 28.74 -23.30 13.64
N ALA A 84 28.57 -23.62 14.93
CA ALA A 84 27.28 -23.93 15.55
C ALA A 84 26.71 -22.75 16.38
N ALA A 85 27.58 -21.96 17.03
CA ALA A 85 27.18 -20.82 17.86
C ALA A 85 26.55 -19.66 17.06
N GLY A 86 27.05 -19.39 15.85
CA GLY A 86 26.49 -18.35 14.97
C GLY A 86 25.07 -18.67 14.48
N ARG A 87 24.75 -19.95 14.27
CA ARG A 87 23.39 -20.38 13.90
C ARG A 87 22.41 -20.27 15.05
N HIS A 88 22.83 -20.52 16.29
CA HIS A 88 21.97 -20.33 17.46
C HIS A 88 21.72 -18.85 17.77
N ALA A 89 22.75 -18.00 17.72
CA ALA A 89 22.62 -16.56 17.93
C ALA A 89 21.75 -15.88 16.86
N HIS A 90 21.93 -16.23 15.58
CA HIS A 90 21.11 -15.72 14.49
C HIS A 90 19.65 -16.22 14.57
N ARG A 91 19.42 -17.44 15.08
CA ARG A 91 18.08 -17.98 15.26
C ARG A 91 17.34 -17.33 16.43
N SER A 92 18.05 -16.98 17.51
CA SER A 92 17.48 -16.22 18.63
C SER A 92 17.17 -14.77 18.27
N ASP A 93 17.99 -14.15 17.42
CA ASP A 93 17.76 -12.77 16.95
C ASP A 93 16.51 -12.70 16.04
N LEU A 94 16.40 -13.63 15.08
CA LEU A 94 15.21 -13.77 14.22
C LEU A 94 13.93 -14.14 14.99
N SER A 95 14.02 -14.88 16.11
CA SER A 95 12.84 -15.14 16.94
C SER A 95 12.43 -13.88 17.71
N ASN A 96 13.39 -13.16 18.28
CA ASN A 96 13.12 -11.91 19.01
C ASN A 96 12.51 -10.84 18.09
N GLN A 97 13.03 -10.69 16.87
CA GLN A 97 12.48 -9.77 15.87
C GLN A 97 11.01 -10.12 15.54
N ARG A 98 10.71 -11.41 15.32
CA ARG A 98 9.33 -11.85 15.04
C ARG A 98 8.38 -11.63 16.22
N HIS A 99 8.83 -11.84 17.45
CA HIS A 99 8.03 -11.53 18.64
C HIS A 99 7.74 -10.03 18.76
N LEU A 100 8.72 -9.18 18.46
CA LEU A 100 8.57 -7.73 18.51
C LEU A 100 7.59 -7.23 17.44
N GLU A 101 7.70 -7.73 16.20
CA GLU A 101 6.76 -7.39 15.12
C GLU A 101 5.33 -7.80 15.47
N ALA A 102 5.15 -8.98 16.06
CA ALA A 102 3.85 -9.48 16.48
C ALA A 102 3.23 -8.62 17.61
N TRP A 103 4.04 -8.20 18.59
CA TRP A 103 3.59 -7.28 19.63
C TRP A 103 3.22 -5.90 19.08
N ARG A 104 4.03 -5.33 18.17
CA ARG A 104 3.71 -4.05 17.52
C ARG A 104 2.41 -4.11 16.72
N LEU A 105 2.13 -5.26 16.11
CA LEU A 105 0.88 -5.50 15.40
C LEU A 105 -0.33 -5.48 16.35
N GLU A 106 -0.22 -6.03 17.57
CA GLU A 106 -1.28 -5.95 18.59
C GLU A 106 -1.55 -4.51 19.04
N GLU A 107 -0.49 -3.70 19.13
CA GLU A 107 -0.58 -2.28 19.47
C GLU A 107 -1.08 -1.41 18.31
N HIS A 108 -1.03 -1.89 17.06
CA HIS A 108 -1.41 -1.11 15.89
C HIS A 108 -2.85 -0.64 15.99
N ARG A 109 -3.08 0.62 15.65
CA ARG A 109 -4.39 1.24 15.56
C ARG A 109 -4.47 2.01 14.26
N TYR A 110 -5.47 1.67 13.45
CA TYR A 110 -5.76 2.38 12.22
C TYR A 110 -5.94 3.87 12.49
N CYS A 111 -5.22 4.70 11.74
CA CYS A 111 -5.33 6.15 11.81
C CYS A 111 -5.40 6.71 10.40
N ALA A 112 -6.51 7.39 10.11
CA ALA A 112 -6.70 8.10 8.86
C ALA A 112 -7.22 9.52 9.10
N ALA A 113 -6.90 10.42 8.18
CA ALA A 113 -7.28 11.83 8.26
C ALA A 113 -7.61 12.38 6.86
N GLY A 114 -8.43 13.44 6.83
CA GLY A 114 -8.91 14.02 5.58
C GLY A 114 -10.27 13.46 5.16
N ALA A 115 -10.85 14.08 4.14
CA ALA A 115 -12.12 13.68 3.55
C ALA A 115 -12.12 14.09 2.09
N SER A 116 -12.41 13.12 1.22
CA SER A 116 -12.51 13.31 -0.22
C SER A 116 -13.79 14.09 -0.59
N LEU A 117 -13.88 14.61 -1.80
CA LEU A 117 -14.95 15.53 -2.23
C LEU A 117 -16.32 14.84 -2.29
N LEU A 118 -16.37 13.64 -2.86
CA LEU A 118 -17.58 12.85 -3.09
C LEU A 118 -17.92 11.95 -1.91
N GLU A 119 -17.00 11.77 -0.97
CA GLU A 119 -17.23 10.91 0.19
C GLU A 119 -18.39 11.41 1.07
N PRO A 120 -18.47 12.67 1.54
CA PRO A 120 -19.59 13.13 2.37
C PRO A 120 -20.99 12.86 1.81
N PRO A 121 -21.31 13.13 0.52
CA PRO A 121 -22.62 12.75 -0.02
C PRO A 121 -22.79 11.24 -0.16
N LEU A 122 -21.74 10.49 -0.53
CA LEU A 122 -21.80 9.02 -0.63
C LEU A 122 -21.95 8.35 0.74
N GLN A 123 -21.55 8.99 1.84
CA GLN A 123 -21.77 8.48 3.20
C GLN A 123 -23.25 8.17 3.47
N LEU A 124 -24.19 8.94 2.91
CA LEU A 124 -25.63 8.69 3.05
C LEU A 124 -26.01 7.37 2.38
N TYR A 125 -25.54 7.17 1.15
CA TYR A 125 -25.77 5.95 0.39
C TYR A 125 -25.14 4.72 1.06
N TRP A 126 -23.87 4.82 1.49
CA TRP A 126 -23.19 3.70 2.16
C TRP A 126 -23.80 3.35 3.52
N THR A 127 -24.30 4.35 4.26
CA THR A 127 -24.98 4.10 5.54
C THR A 127 -26.33 3.42 5.33
N TRP A 128 -27.07 3.80 4.27
CA TRP A 128 -28.26 3.07 3.85
C TRP A 128 -27.92 1.64 3.40
N LEU A 129 -26.88 1.47 2.57
CA LEU A 129 -26.46 0.16 2.06
C LEU A 129 -26.05 -0.79 3.19
N LEU A 130 -25.33 -0.28 4.20
CA LEU A 130 -24.90 -1.05 5.36
C LEU A 130 -26.08 -1.70 6.10
N GLN A 131 -27.27 -1.10 6.11
CA GLN A 131 -28.46 -1.67 6.78
C GLN A 131 -28.87 -3.01 6.17
N TRP A 132 -28.56 -3.25 4.90
CA TRP A 132 -28.87 -4.48 4.18
C TRP A 132 -27.84 -5.59 4.40
N ILE A 133 -26.65 -5.25 4.92
CA ILE A 133 -25.61 -6.22 5.22
C ILE A 133 -25.98 -6.97 6.51
N PRO A 134 -26.06 -8.31 6.50
CA PRO A 134 -26.33 -9.08 7.72
C PRO A 134 -25.21 -8.96 8.77
N LEU A 135 -25.55 -9.00 10.06
CA LEU A 135 -24.56 -8.90 11.16
C LEU A 135 -23.59 -10.10 11.23
N TRP A 136 -23.97 -11.24 10.67
CA TRP A 136 -23.10 -12.43 10.61
C TRP A 136 -22.03 -12.33 9.51
N MET A 137 -22.20 -11.41 8.56
CA MET A 137 -21.26 -11.24 7.45
C MET A 137 -20.02 -10.48 7.92
N ALA A 138 -18.86 -11.13 7.83
CA ALA A 138 -17.59 -10.53 8.22
C ALA A 138 -17.16 -9.43 7.24
N PRO A 139 -16.53 -8.34 7.72
CA PRO A 139 -15.99 -7.27 6.88
C PRO A 139 -15.13 -7.81 5.72
N ASN A 140 -14.17 -8.69 6.01
CA ASN A 140 -13.30 -9.29 5.00
C ASN A 140 -14.06 -10.10 3.92
N THR A 141 -15.26 -10.61 4.24
CA THR A 141 -16.11 -11.27 3.23
C THR A 141 -16.69 -10.25 2.26
N ILE A 142 -17.08 -9.07 2.75
CA ILE A 142 -17.58 -7.96 1.94
C ILE A 142 -16.48 -7.47 0.99
N THR A 143 -15.29 -7.21 1.52
CA THR A 143 -14.10 -6.83 0.74
C THR A 143 -13.82 -7.86 -0.37
N LEU A 144 -13.79 -9.16 -0.02
CA LEU A 144 -13.50 -10.23 -0.97
C LEU A 144 -14.56 -10.36 -2.07
N ILE A 145 -15.84 -10.19 -1.74
CA ILE A 145 -16.93 -10.18 -2.73
C ILE A 145 -16.76 -8.99 -3.68
N GLY A 146 -16.47 -7.79 -3.14
CA GLY A 146 -16.18 -6.61 -3.94
C GLY A 146 -15.06 -6.88 -4.94
N LEU A 147 -13.91 -7.33 -4.45
CA LEU A 147 -12.75 -7.67 -5.29
C LEU A 147 -13.10 -8.70 -6.37
N ALA A 148 -13.82 -9.77 -6.01
CA ALA A 148 -14.22 -10.80 -6.95
C ALA A 148 -15.12 -10.26 -8.07
N VAL A 149 -16.07 -9.38 -7.74
CA VAL A 149 -16.92 -8.72 -8.73
C VAL A 149 -16.08 -7.88 -9.70
N ASN A 150 -15.21 -7.01 -9.19
CA ASN A 150 -14.35 -6.16 -10.03
C ASN A 150 -13.43 -6.99 -10.95
N MET A 151 -12.84 -8.05 -10.39
CA MET A 151 -11.95 -8.95 -11.13
C MET A 151 -12.70 -9.68 -12.23
N VAL A 152 -13.86 -10.27 -11.95
CA VAL A 152 -14.63 -11.03 -12.95
C VAL A 152 -15.10 -10.13 -14.08
N THR A 153 -15.64 -8.94 -13.78
CA THR A 153 -16.10 -8.00 -14.82
C THR A 153 -14.94 -7.52 -15.68
N THR A 154 -13.79 -7.21 -15.07
CA THR A 154 -12.60 -6.75 -15.81
C THR A 154 -11.98 -7.87 -16.65
N LEU A 155 -11.85 -9.09 -16.11
CA LEU A 155 -11.31 -10.23 -16.87
C LEU A 155 -12.20 -10.61 -18.05
N LEU A 156 -13.51 -10.49 -17.90
CA LEU A 156 -14.43 -10.65 -19.03
C LEU A 156 -14.15 -9.59 -20.11
N LEU A 157 -13.97 -8.34 -19.73
CA LEU A 157 -13.60 -7.28 -20.67
C LEU A 157 -12.24 -7.54 -21.34
N VAL A 158 -11.24 -8.02 -20.59
CA VAL A 158 -9.92 -8.43 -21.11
C VAL A 158 -10.05 -9.56 -22.13
N SER A 159 -10.97 -10.50 -21.93
CA SER A 159 -11.16 -11.62 -22.87
C SER A 159 -11.63 -11.18 -24.26
N TYR A 160 -12.32 -10.04 -24.35
CA TYR A 160 -12.71 -9.42 -25.63
C TYR A 160 -11.63 -8.48 -26.19
N CYS A 161 -10.87 -7.81 -25.33
CA CYS A 161 -9.90 -6.78 -25.72
C CYS A 161 -8.48 -7.03 -25.17
N PRO A 162 -7.82 -8.14 -25.51
CA PRO A 162 -6.52 -8.49 -24.93
C PRO A 162 -5.37 -7.56 -25.36
N THR A 163 -5.50 -6.90 -26.52
CA THR A 163 -4.50 -5.93 -27.01
C THR A 163 -4.86 -4.48 -26.71
N VAL A 164 -6.02 -4.23 -26.07
CA VAL A 164 -6.49 -2.88 -25.69
C VAL A 164 -6.74 -1.98 -26.92
N THR A 165 -6.86 -2.58 -28.11
CA THR A 165 -7.17 -1.88 -29.37
C THR A 165 -8.57 -2.21 -29.90
N GLU A 166 -9.10 -3.34 -29.46
CA GLU A 166 -10.39 -3.90 -29.85
C GLU A 166 -11.55 -3.14 -29.20
N GLU A 167 -12.74 -3.40 -29.70
CA GLU A 167 -14.00 -2.91 -29.13
C GLU A 167 -14.83 -4.11 -28.67
N ALA A 168 -15.21 -4.10 -27.39
CA ALA A 168 -16.02 -5.14 -26.77
C ALA A 168 -17.52 -4.84 -26.96
N PRO A 169 -18.40 -5.84 -26.82
CA PRO A 169 -19.84 -5.61 -26.78
C PRO A 169 -20.24 -4.61 -25.69
N TYR A 170 -21.18 -3.69 -25.97
CA TYR A 170 -21.53 -2.61 -25.05
C TYR A 170 -21.81 -3.05 -23.60
N TRP A 171 -22.45 -4.21 -23.43
CA TRP A 171 -22.84 -4.74 -22.12
C TRP A 171 -21.64 -5.11 -21.24
N THR A 172 -20.45 -5.37 -21.81
CA THR A 172 -19.25 -5.63 -21.01
C THR A 172 -18.75 -4.36 -20.32
N TYR A 173 -18.83 -3.20 -20.98
CA TYR A 173 -18.53 -1.91 -20.35
C TYR A 173 -19.55 -1.59 -19.25
N LEU A 174 -20.83 -1.89 -19.49
CA LEU A 174 -21.87 -1.72 -18.47
C LEU A 174 -21.61 -2.61 -17.25
N LEU A 175 -21.20 -3.87 -17.45
CA LEU A 175 -20.81 -4.76 -16.37
C LEU A 175 -19.59 -4.23 -15.61
N CYS A 176 -18.59 -3.65 -16.28
CA CYS A 176 -17.48 -3.00 -15.58
C CYS A 176 -17.91 -1.76 -14.80
N ALA A 177 -18.83 -0.94 -15.33
CA ALA A 177 -19.38 0.20 -14.61
C ALA A 177 -20.11 -0.25 -13.33
N LEU A 178 -21.00 -1.23 -13.44
CA LEU A 178 -21.74 -1.78 -12.31
C LEU A 178 -20.81 -2.50 -11.33
N GLY A 179 -19.86 -3.29 -11.85
CA GLY A 179 -18.91 -4.05 -11.05
C GLY A 179 -17.99 -3.16 -10.24
N LEU A 180 -17.46 -2.09 -10.84
CA LEU A 180 -16.64 -1.11 -10.14
C LEU A 180 -17.45 -0.30 -9.11
N PHE A 181 -18.68 0.07 -9.43
CA PHE A 181 -19.56 0.74 -8.47
C PHE A 181 -19.92 -0.16 -7.28
N ILE A 182 -20.16 -1.45 -7.53
CA ILE A 182 -20.36 -2.47 -6.48
C ILE A 182 -19.08 -2.61 -5.65
N TYR A 183 -17.91 -2.74 -6.28
CA TYR A 183 -16.62 -2.79 -5.59
C TYR A 183 -16.48 -1.61 -4.63
N GLN A 184 -16.58 -0.38 -5.15
CA GLN A 184 -16.49 0.85 -4.36
C GLN A 184 -17.48 0.87 -3.19
N SER A 185 -18.71 0.41 -3.44
CA SER A 185 -19.75 0.38 -2.42
C SER A 185 -19.44 -0.61 -1.30
N LEU A 186 -18.93 -1.79 -1.64
CA LEU A 186 -18.61 -2.85 -0.69
C LEU A 186 -17.34 -2.53 0.11
N ASP A 187 -16.33 -1.97 -0.56
CA ASP A 187 -15.11 -1.42 0.01
C ASP A 187 -15.43 -0.35 1.08
N ALA A 188 -16.21 0.68 0.72
CA ALA A 188 -16.54 1.75 1.66
C ALA A 188 -17.37 1.32 2.89
N ILE A 189 -18.09 0.19 2.81
CA ILE A 189 -18.90 -0.32 3.93
C ILE A 189 -18.21 -1.38 4.77
N ASP A 190 -17.07 -1.95 4.37
CA ASP A 190 -16.45 -3.03 5.14
C ASP A 190 -15.93 -2.52 6.51
N GLY A 191 -15.29 -1.35 6.57
CA GLY A 191 -14.83 -0.73 7.79
C GLY A 191 -15.99 -0.20 8.61
N LYS A 192 -17.09 0.21 7.96
CA LYS A 192 -18.35 0.55 8.65
C LYS A 192 -18.97 -0.68 9.28
N GLN A 193 -18.95 -1.81 8.59
CA GLN A 193 -19.38 -3.10 9.12
C GLN A 193 -18.51 -3.49 10.30
N ALA A 194 -17.18 -3.38 10.19
CA ALA A 194 -16.25 -3.69 11.27
C ALA A 194 -16.54 -2.87 12.54
N ARG A 195 -16.86 -1.57 12.39
CA ARG A 195 -17.30 -0.73 13.51
C ARG A 195 -18.66 -1.16 14.06
N ARG A 196 -19.62 -1.48 13.19
CA ARG A 196 -20.98 -1.91 13.58
C ARG A 196 -20.97 -3.24 14.33
N THR A 197 -20.09 -4.17 13.97
CA THR A 197 -19.97 -5.50 14.60
C THR A 197 -18.87 -5.55 15.67
N ASN A 198 -18.26 -4.42 16.02
CA ASN A 198 -17.14 -4.31 16.97
C ASN A 198 -16.00 -5.29 16.66
N SER A 199 -15.65 -5.41 15.38
CA SER A 199 -14.65 -6.35 14.85
C SER A 199 -13.53 -5.65 14.07
N CYS A 200 -13.26 -4.37 14.35
CA CYS A 200 -12.10 -3.65 13.82
C CYS A 200 -10.81 -4.34 14.26
N SER A 201 -9.88 -4.58 13.33
CA SER A 201 -8.59 -5.23 13.64
C SER A 201 -7.52 -4.86 12.62
N PRO A 202 -6.22 -4.97 12.98
CA PRO A 202 -5.11 -4.85 12.03
C PRO A 202 -5.21 -5.85 10.86
N LEU A 203 -5.76 -7.05 11.12
CA LEU A 203 -6.01 -8.04 10.06
C LEU A 203 -7.03 -7.53 9.04
N GLY A 204 -8.10 -6.88 9.49
CA GLY A 204 -9.12 -6.32 8.60
C GLY A 204 -8.56 -5.22 7.71
N GLU A 205 -7.80 -4.28 8.29
CA GLU A 205 -7.12 -3.21 7.54
C GLU A 205 -6.11 -3.77 6.52
N LEU A 206 -5.33 -4.79 6.88
CA LEU A 206 -4.43 -5.46 5.94
C LEU A 206 -5.19 -6.15 4.82
N PHE A 207 -6.33 -6.77 5.15
CA PHE A 207 -7.13 -7.52 4.18
C PHE A 207 -7.75 -6.58 3.14
N ASP A 208 -8.31 -5.46 3.61
CA ASP A 208 -8.85 -4.36 2.83
C ASP A 208 -7.81 -3.80 1.84
N HIS A 209 -6.73 -3.19 2.36
CA HIS A 209 -5.68 -2.61 1.53
C HIS A 209 -4.94 -3.63 0.65
N GLY A 210 -4.88 -4.90 1.09
CA GLY A 210 -4.40 -6.00 0.27
C GLY A 210 -5.27 -6.25 -0.96
N CYS A 211 -6.59 -6.23 -0.80
CA CYS A 211 -7.55 -6.33 -1.90
C CYS A 211 -7.51 -5.08 -2.79
N ASP A 212 -7.43 -3.88 -2.21
CA ASP A 212 -7.28 -2.62 -2.96
C ASP A 212 -6.08 -2.60 -3.89
N SER A 213 -4.94 -3.14 -3.42
CA SER A 213 -3.72 -3.20 -4.23
C SER A 213 -3.92 -4.00 -5.52
N LEU A 214 -4.73 -5.06 -5.47
CA LEU A 214 -5.07 -5.87 -6.65
C LEU A 214 -6.19 -5.22 -7.47
N SER A 215 -7.21 -4.67 -6.81
CA SER A 215 -8.30 -3.94 -7.47
C SER A 215 -7.78 -2.78 -8.32
N THR A 216 -6.76 -2.07 -7.84
CA THR A 216 -6.07 -0.99 -8.55
C THR A 216 -5.53 -1.44 -9.91
N VAL A 217 -5.00 -2.66 -10.01
CA VAL A 217 -4.52 -3.24 -11.27
C VAL A 217 -5.66 -3.46 -12.25
N PHE A 218 -6.76 -4.07 -11.78
CA PHE A 218 -7.93 -4.31 -12.63
C PHE A 218 -8.59 -3.01 -13.08
N MET A 219 -8.69 -2.01 -12.21
CA MET A 219 -9.16 -0.66 -12.59
C MET A 219 -8.29 -0.05 -13.69
N ALA A 220 -6.96 -0.13 -13.58
CA ALA A 220 -6.04 0.41 -14.58
C ALA A 220 -6.18 -0.32 -15.94
N VAL A 221 -6.30 -1.65 -15.94
CA VAL A 221 -6.52 -2.43 -17.17
C VAL A 221 -7.88 -2.12 -17.79
N GLY A 222 -8.95 -2.14 -17.00
CA GLY A 222 -10.32 -1.89 -17.47
C GLY A 222 -10.48 -0.48 -18.03
N ALA A 223 -9.97 0.54 -17.34
CA ALA A 223 -9.95 1.92 -17.82
C ALA A 223 -9.22 2.02 -19.16
N SER A 224 -8.04 1.41 -19.25
CA SER A 224 -7.23 1.44 -20.47
C SER A 224 -7.95 0.82 -21.67
N ILE A 225 -8.69 -0.28 -21.46
CA ILE A 225 -9.52 -0.91 -22.49
C ILE A 225 -10.69 0.00 -22.88
N ALA A 226 -11.41 0.56 -21.91
CA ALA A 226 -12.56 1.42 -22.16
C ALA A 226 -12.20 2.63 -23.05
N VAL A 227 -11.05 3.26 -22.80
CA VAL A 227 -10.55 4.41 -23.59
C VAL A 227 -9.67 4.00 -24.78
N ARG A 228 -9.54 2.69 -25.04
CA ARG A 228 -8.84 2.11 -26.19
C ARG A 228 -7.40 2.63 -26.33
N LEU A 229 -6.64 2.58 -25.22
CA LEU A 229 -5.27 3.12 -25.15
C LEU A 229 -4.24 2.27 -25.88
N GLY A 230 -4.55 1.04 -26.30
CA GLY A 230 -3.65 0.20 -27.09
C GLY A 230 -3.20 0.86 -28.40
N THR A 231 -3.95 1.85 -28.91
CA THR A 231 -3.54 2.64 -30.08
C THR A 231 -2.36 3.56 -29.81
N HIS A 232 -1.99 3.78 -28.53
CA HIS A 232 -0.86 4.59 -28.09
C HIS A 232 -0.13 3.86 -26.94
N PRO A 233 0.77 2.89 -27.24
CA PRO A 233 1.41 2.05 -26.23
C PRO A 233 2.11 2.80 -25.09
N ASP A 234 2.74 3.94 -25.37
CA ASP A 234 3.36 4.76 -24.32
C ASP A 234 2.35 5.33 -23.32
N TRP A 235 1.18 5.77 -23.81
CA TRP A 235 0.11 6.27 -22.96
C TRP A 235 -0.55 5.15 -22.17
N LEU A 236 -0.72 3.98 -22.81
CA LEU A 236 -1.18 2.76 -22.15
C LEU A 236 -0.24 2.37 -21.00
N PHE A 237 1.07 2.35 -21.24
CA PHE A 237 2.06 2.05 -20.23
C PHE A 237 1.97 3.04 -19.06
N PHE A 238 2.01 4.34 -19.36
CA PHE A 238 1.92 5.38 -18.34
C PHE A 238 0.64 5.25 -17.50
N CYS A 239 -0.54 5.17 -18.13
CA CYS A 239 -1.82 5.08 -17.43
C CYS A 239 -1.97 3.78 -16.63
N SER A 240 -1.39 2.67 -17.11
CA SER A 240 -1.42 1.39 -16.40
C SER A 240 -0.63 1.42 -15.11
N PHE A 241 0.56 2.03 -15.11
CA PHE A 241 1.48 2.01 -13.97
C PHE A 241 1.31 3.20 -13.01
N ILE A 242 0.79 4.34 -13.48
CA ILE A 242 0.64 5.52 -12.62
C ILE A 242 -0.36 5.28 -11.49
N GLY A 243 -1.46 4.57 -11.72
CA GLY A 243 -2.43 4.22 -10.67
C GLY A 243 -1.79 3.37 -9.56
N MET A 244 -1.01 2.36 -9.95
CA MET A 244 -0.24 1.53 -9.02
C MET A 244 0.76 2.36 -8.22
N PHE A 245 1.51 3.25 -8.89
CA PHE A 245 2.44 4.17 -8.24
C PHE A 245 1.73 5.09 -7.25
N MET A 246 0.55 5.64 -7.61
CA MET A 246 -0.20 6.52 -6.71
C MET A 246 -0.68 5.78 -5.46
N PHE A 247 -1.22 4.57 -5.62
CA PHE A 247 -1.60 3.72 -4.48
C PHE A 247 -0.41 3.41 -3.58
N TYR A 248 0.75 3.09 -4.18
CA TYR A 248 1.99 2.88 -3.44
C TYR A 248 2.40 4.11 -2.64
N CYS A 249 2.33 5.30 -3.24
CA CYS A 249 2.71 6.55 -2.59
C CYS A 249 1.79 6.91 -1.42
N ALA A 250 0.50 6.61 -1.48
CA ALA A 250 -0.42 6.77 -0.35
C ALA A 250 0.00 5.89 0.85
N HIS A 251 0.39 4.64 0.58
CA HIS A 251 0.90 3.72 1.60
C HIS A 251 2.31 4.07 2.06
N TRP A 252 3.14 4.63 1.19
CA TRP A 252 4.48 5.11 1.54
C TRP A 252 4.37 6.31 2.48
N GLN A 253 3.49 7.26 2.19
CA GLN A 253 3.16 8.35 3.11
C GLN A 253 2.72 7.80 4.48
N THR A 254 1.89 6.76 4.49
CA THR A 254 1.40 6.12 5.73
C THR A 254 2.52 5.43 6.49
N TYR A 255 3.39 4.70 5.80
CA TYR A 255 4.62 4.11 6.35
C TYR A 255 5.54 5.15 6.97
N VAL A 256 5.67 6.33 6.35
CA VAL A 256 6.47 7.42 6.90
C VAL A 256 5.80 8.05 8.10
N SER A 257 4.52 8.41 8.00
CA SER A 257 3.87 9.35 8.93
C SER A 257 2.98 8.72 9.99
N GLY A 258 2.68 7.42 9.88
CA GLY A 258 1.77 6.72 10.76
C GLY A 258 0.27 6.95 10.47
N VAL A 259 -0.06 7.78 9.48
CA VAL A 259 -1.46 8.20 9.20
C VAL A 259 -1.73 8.17 7.70
N LEU A 260 -2.79 7.47 7.31
CA LEU A 260 -3.30 7.49 5.94
C LEU A 260 -4.08 8.79 5.71
N ARG A 261 -3.60 9.66 4.82
CA ARG A 261 -4.23 10.96 4.56
C ARG A 261 -4.93 10.96 3.22
N PHE A 262 -6.22 11.25 3.25
CA PHE A 262 -7.05 11.40 2.08
C PHE A 262 -7.05 12.84 1.57
N GLY A 263 -6.82 13.00 0.27
CA GLY A 263 -6.88 14.26 -0.44
C GLY A 263 -8.32 14.66 -0.77
N LYS A 264 -8.47 15.83 -1.43
CA LYS A 264 -9.78 16.24 -1.99
C LYS A 264 -10.18 15.45 -3.24
N VAL A 265 -9.18 15.03 -4.02
CA VAL A 265 -9.34 14.10 -5.13
C VAL A 265 -8.54 12.87 -4.76
N ASP A 266 -9.24 11.78 -4.49
CA ASP A 266 -8.69 10.53 -4.01
C ASP A 266 -9.37 9.34 -4.72
N VAL A 267 -9.17 8.13 -4.20
CA VAL A 267 -9.68 6.87 -4.77
C VAL A 267 -11.17 6.96 -5.10
N THR A 268 -11.99 7.58 -4.24
CA THR A 268 -13.44 7.75 -4.46
C THR A 268 -13.76 8.49 -5.76
N GLU A 269 -13.15 9.66 -5.99
CA GLU A 269 -13.37 10.46 -7.19
C GLU A 269 -12.87 9.75 -8.44
N ILE A 270 -11.73 9.07 -8.33
CA ILE A 270 -11.14 8.30 -9.44
C ILE A 270 -12.08 7.16 -9.83
N GLN A 271 -12.58 6.39 -8.87
CA GLN A 271 -13.52 5.29 -9.11
C GLN A 271 -14.83 5.79 -9.75
N VAL A 272 -15.40 6.90 -9.27
CA VAL A 272 -16.60 7.50 -9.88
C VAL A 272 -16.31 7.97 -11.31
N ALA A 273 -15.16 8.62 -11.55
CA ALA A 273 -14.76 9.02 -12.90
C ALA A 273 -14.60 7.82 -13.83
N LEU A 274 -14.03 6.70 -13.35
CA LEU A 274 -13.92 5.47 -14.12
C LEU A 274 -15.29 4.82 -14.40
N VAL A 275 -16.22 4.84 -13.44
CA VAL A 275 -17.61 4.42 -13.68
C VAL A 275 -18.23 5.26 -14.80
N ILE A 276 -18.03 6.58 -14.80
CA ILE A 276 -18.50 7.45 -15.89
C ILE A 276 -17.85 7.07 -17.23
N VAL A 277 -16.54 6.82 -17.25
CA VAL A 277 -15.83 6.37 -18.47
C VAL A 277 -16.44 5.06 -19.01
N PHE A 278 -16.72 4.07 -18.15
CA PHE A 278 -17.37 2.83 -18.56
C PHE A 278 -18.79 3.05 -19.06
N VAL A 279 -19.58 3.91 -18.42
CA VAL A 279 -20.94 4.27 -18.88
C VAL A 279 -20.90 4.95 -20.24
N LEU A 280 -20.00 5.91 -20.45
CA LEU A 280 -19.81 6.56 -21.76
C LEU A 280 -19.41 5.55 -22.84
N SER A 281 -18.52 4.61 -22.51
CA SER A 281 -18.09 3.53 -23.42
C SER A 281 -19.21 2.52 -23.69
N THR A 282 -20.18 2.37 -22.78
CA THR A 282 -21.38 1.53 -22.99
C THR A 282 -22.25 2.12 -24.10
N PHE A 283 -22.53 3.43 -24.06
CA PHE A 283 -23.43 4.07 -25.03
C PHE A 283 -22.73 4.45 -26.34
N GLY A 284 -21.47 4.87 -26.27
CA GLY A 284 -20.69 5.34 -27.42
C GLY A 284 -19.79 4.29 -28.05
N GLY A 285 -19.66 3.11 -27.44
CA GLY A 285 -18.59 2.16 -27.77
C GLY A 285 -17.21 2.67 -27.31
N ALA A 286 -16.16 1.86 -27.47
CA ALA A 286 -14.80 2.30 -27.19
C ALA A 286 -14.27 3.27 -28.26
N THR A 287 -14.86 3.24 -29.45
CA THR A 287 -14.49 4.13 -30.57
C THR A 287 -14.85 5.59 -30.35
N ILE A 288 -15.78 5.92 -29.44
CA ILE A 288 -16.09 7.31 -29.06
C ILE A 288 -14.84 8.07 -28.59
N TRP A 289 -13.91 7.37 -27.95
CA TRP A 289 -12.67 7.95 -27.43
C TRP A 289 -11.66 8.29 -28.53
N ASP A 290 -11.83 7.75 -29.73
CA ASP A 290 -11.06 8.10 -30.94
C ASP A 290 -11.69 9.23 -31.76
N TYR A 291 -12.86 9.74 -31.34
CA TYR A 291 -13.49 10.89 -31.99
C TYR A 291 -12.60 12.14 -31.87
N THR A 292 -12.33 12.77 -33.02
CA THR A 292 -11.59 14.04 -33.10
C THR A 292 -12.56 15.20 -32.96
N ILE A 293 -12.35 16.06 -31.97
CA ILE A 293 -13.16 17.26 -31.75
C ILE A 293 -12.83 18.28 -32.84
N PRO A 294 -13.80 18.68 -33.70
CA PRO A 294 -13.51 19.50 -34.89
C PRO A 294 -12.85 20.86 -34.62
N ILE A 295 -13.11 21.47 -33.46
CA ILE A 295 -12.60 22.81 -33.11
C ILE A 295 -11.16 22.74 -32.56
N LEU A 296 -10.82 21.65 -31.89
CA LEU A 296 -9.55 21.52 -31.15
C LEU A 296 -8.55 20.58 -31.85
N GLU A 297 -8.99 19.81 -32.84
CA GLU A 297 -8.20 18.78 -33.55
C GLU A 297 -7.55 17.74 -32.62
N ILE A 298 -8.10 17.56 -31.42
CA ILE A 298 -7.65 16.55 -30.44
C ILE A 298 -8.66 15.41 -30.33
N LYS A 299 -8.16 14.21 -30.05
CA LYS A 299 -8.99 13.03 -29.76
C LYS A 299 -9.60 13.11 -28.37
N LEU A 300 -10.83 12.64 -28.21
CA LEU A 300 -11.55 12.65 -26.93
C LEU A 300 -10.80 11.89 -25.80
N LYS A 301 -10.05 10.82 -26.13
CA LYS A 301 -9.23 10.08 -25.15
C LYS A 301 -8.16 10.90 -24.43
N ILE A 302 -7.81 12.08 -24.95
CA ILE A 302 -6.86 12.97 -24.28
C ILE A 302 -7.43 13.49 -22.95
N PHE A 303 -8.75 13.70 -22.80
CA PHE A 303 -9.31 14.24 -21.56
C PHE A 303 -9.14 13.29 -20.36
N PRO A 304 -9.48 11.99 -20.44
CA PRO A 304 -9.15 11.04 -19.38
C PRO A 304 -7.65 11.01 -19.05
N VAL A 305 -6.78 11.01 -20.07
CA VAL A 305 -5.32 10.98 -19.87
C VAL A 305 -4.83 12.24 -19.15
N LEU A 306 -5.30 13.43 -19.54
CA LEU A 306 -4.99 14.69 -18.84
C LEU A 306 -5.53 14.69 -17.42
N GLY A 307 -6.71 14.12 -17.18
CA GLY A 307 -7.27 13.92 -15.84
C GLY A 307 -6.36 13.06 -14.97
N VAL A 308 -5.86 11.93 -15.50
CA VAL A 308 -4.91 11.05 -14.83
C VAL A 308 -3.59 11.77 -14.55
N VAL A 309 -3.02 12.49 -15.52
CA VAL A 309 -1.77 13.25 -15.35
C VAL A 309 -1.94 14.36 -14.31
N GLY A 310 -2.99 15.17 -14.43
CA GLY A 310 -3.27 16.28 -13.51
C GLY A 310 -3.53 15.78 -12.09
N GLY A 311 -4.32 14.73 -11.94
CA GLY A 311 -4.57 14.07 -10.66
C GLY A 311 -3.28 13.49 -10.06
N ALA A 312 -2.46 12.82 -10.87
CA ALA A 312 -1.17 12.28 -10.41
C ALA A 312 -0.22 13.38 -9.94
N ILE A 313 -0.10 14.49 -10.67
CA ILE A 313 0.73 15.64 -10.27
C ILE A 313 0.24 16.22 -8.95
N PHE A 314 -1.07 16.46 -8.83
CA PHE A 314 -1.69 17.01 -7.63
C PHE A 314 -1.47 16.11 -6.42
N SER A 315 -1.78 14.80 -6.53
CA SER A 315 -1.64 13.85 -5.44
C SER A 315 -0.18 13.57 -5.09
N CYS A 316 0.72 13.47 -6.07
CA CYS A 316 2.15 13.30 -5.82
C CYS A 316 2.74 14.48 -5.05
N SER A 317 2.36 15.72 -5.40
CA SER A 317 2.83 16.90 -4.67
C SER A 317 2.52 16.79 -3.18
N ASN A 318 1.29 16.38 -2.85
CA ASN A 318 0.86 16.17 -1.46
C ASN A 318 1.60 15.00 -0.80
N TYR A 319 1.69 13.84 -1.46
CA TYR A 319 2.37 12.67 -0.91
C TYR A 319 3.86 12.92 -0.65
N PHE A 320 4.58 13.48 -1.62
CA PHE A 320 6.01 13.77 -1.48
C PHE A 320 6.27 14.90 -0.48
N HIS A 321 5.38 15.87 -0.36
CA HIS A 321 5.47 16.87 0.71
C HIS A 321 5.48 16.19 2.09
N VAL A 322 4.55 15.26 2.34
CA VAL A 322 4.48 14.52 3.62
C VAL A 322 5.62 13.51 3.78
N ILE A 323 6.03 12.81 2.71
CA ILE A 323 7.15 11.84 2.78
C ILE A 323 8.47 12.53 3.13
N LEU A 324 8.74 13.70 2.54
CA LEU A 324 10.01 14.41 2.72
C LEU A 324 10.04 15.30 3.97
N HIS A 325 8.92 15.96 4.31
CA HIS A 325 8.87 16.92 5.43
C HIS A 325 8.12 16.39 6.65
N GLY A 326 7.23 15.42 6.47
CA GLY A 326 6.45 14.83 7.56
C GLY A 326 7.24 13.81 8.39
N GLY A 327 8.54 13.62 8.16
CA GLY A 327 9.41 12.63 8.80
C GLY A 327 9.27 12.59 10.33
N VAL A 328 8.40 11.69 10.81
CA VAL A 328 8.03 11.51 12.22
C VAL A 328 9.17 11.00 13.12
N GLY A 329 10.34 10.70 12.57
CA GLY A 329 11.52 10.29 13.30
C GLY A 329 12.58 11.38 13.45
N LYS A 330 13.41 11.28 14.51
CA LYS A 330 14.41 12.29 14.94
C LYS A 330 15.38 12.79 13.85
N ASN A 331 15.58 12.01 12.78
CA ASN A 331 16.53 12.30 11.71
C ASN A 331 15.88 12.27 10.31
N GLY A 332 14.58 12.56 10.21
CA GLY A 332 13.84 12.33 8.96
C GLY A 332 13.70 10.84 8.65
N SER A 333 13.44 10.04 9.69
CA SER A 333 13.18 8.62 9.60
C SER A 333 11.67 8.31 9.68
N THR A 334 11.28 7.11 9.27
CA THR A 334 9.89 6.62 9.35
C THR A 334 9.50 6.25 10.78
N ILE A 335 8.22 5.91 11.01
CA ILE A 335 7.77 5.33 12.30
C ILE A 335 8.57 4.09 12.73
N ALA A 336 9.15 3.38 11.75
CA ALA A 336 9.97 2.19 11.96
C ALA A 336 11.43 2.53 12.35
N GLY A 337 11.81 3.82 12.38
CA GLY A 337 13.18 4.25 12.60
C GLY A 337 14.09 4.12 11.38
N THR A 338 13.51 3.90 10.20
CA THR A 338 14.24 3.61 8.94
C THR A 338 14.28 4.82 8.01
N SER A 339 15.04 4.75 6.91
CA SER A 339 15.03 5.81 5.91
C SER A 339 13.65 6.01 5.28
N VAL A 340 13.17 7.25 5.24
CA VAL A 340 11.92 7.63 4.54
C VAL A 340 11.97 7.32 3.06
N LEU A 341 13.16 7.15 2.45
CA LEU A 341 13.30 6.85 1.03
C LEU A 341 13.34 5.35 0.69
N SER A 342 13.39 4.46 1.69
CA SER A 342 13.51 3.02 1.47
C SER A 342 12.39 2.42 0.60
N PRO A 343 11.10 2.77 0.81
CA PRO A 343 10.02 2.27 -0.05
C PRO A 343 10.18 2.69 -1.51
N GLY A 344 10.81 3.83 -1.79
CA GLY A 344 11.08 4.32 -3.14
C GLY A 344 11.95 3.39 -3.99
N LEU A 345 12.87 2.66 -3.35
CA LEU A 345 13.72 1.68 -4.05
C LEU A 345 12.90 0.51 -4.61
N HIS A 346 11.84 0.08 -3.91
CA HIS A 346 11.04 -1.08 -4.29
C HIS A 346 10.13 -0.75 -5.47
N ILE A 347 9.37 0.34 -5.39
CA ILE A 347 8.53 0.78 -6.51
C ILE A 347 9.37 1.25 -7.70
N GLY A 348 10.52 1.86 -7.44
CA GLY A 348 11.52 2.20 -8.46
C GLY A 348 12.02 0.98 -9.21
N LEU A 349 12.35 -0.12 -8.50
CA LEU A 349 12.77 -1.38 -9.13
C LEU A 349 11.67 -1.97 -10.02
N ILE A 350 10.41 -1.99 -9.56
CA ILE A 350 9.27 -2.46 -10.36
C ILE A 350 9.14 -1.64 -11.65
N ILE A 351 9.11 -0.31 -11.53
CA ILE A 351 8.93 0.60 -12.67
C ILE A 351 10.11 0.50 -13.64
N ILE A 352 11.35 0.45 -13.13
CA ILE A 352 12.55 0.32 -13.97
C ILE A 352 12.51 -1.00 -14.72
N LEU A 353 12.22 -2.12 -14.06
CA LEU A 353 12.09 -3.42 -14.72
C LEU A 353 10.97 -3.39 -15.77
N ALA A 354 9.82 -2.81 -15.46
CA ALA A 354 8.71 -2.67 -16.39
C ALA A 354 9.07 -1.82 -17.63
N ILE A 355 9.80 -0.71 -17.45
CA ILE A 355 10.26 0.12 -18.58
C ILE A 355 11.33 -0.61 -19.38
N MET A 356 12.29 -1.25 -18.73
CA MET A 356 13.37 -1.97 -19.40
C MET A 356 12.84 -3.13 -20.23
N ILE A 357 11.94 -3.94 -19.67
CA ILE A 357 11.35 -5.08 -20.38
C ILE A 357 10.48 -4.60 -21.54
N TYR A 358 9.70 -3.54 -21.36
CA TYR A 358 8.96 -2.92 -22.45
C TYR A 358 9.90 -2.42 -23.57
N LYS A 359 10.86 -1.57 -23.26
CA LYS A 359 11.67 -0.86 -24.26
C LYS A 359 12.78 -1.70 -24.90
N LYS A 360 13.18 -2.82 -24.29
CA LYS A 360 14.19 -3.74 -24.85
C LYS A 360 13.61 -5.00 -25.51
N SER A 361 12.30 -5.24 -25.40
CA SER A 361 11.66 -6.40 -26.03
C SER A 361 11.89 -6.39 -27.53
N ALA A 362 12.42 -7.49 -28.09
CA ALA A 362 12.60 -7.60 -29.54
C ALA A 362 11.30 -8.06 -30.22
N THR A 363 10.42 -8.71 -29.47
CA THR A 363 9.13 -9.22 -29.95
C THR A 363 7.97 -8.26 -29.71
N ASN A 364 8.23 -7.10 -29.09
CA ASN A 364 7.26 -6.11 -28.63
C ASN A 364 6.20 -6.72 -27.69
N VAL A 365 6.65 -7.47 -26.69
CA VAL A 365 5.80 -8.27 -25.80
C VAL A 365 4.71 -7.45 -25.11
N PHE A 366 5.01 -6.22 -24.68
CA PHE A 366 4.03 -5.33 -24.08
C PHE A 366 2.99 -4.83 -25.09
N GLU A 367 3.38 -4.52 -26.32
CA GLU A 367 2.47 -3.99 -27.34
C GLU A 367 1.52 -5.08 -27.85
N LYS A 368 2.00 -6.33 -27.93
CA LYS A 368 1.20 -7.48 -28.36
C LYS A 368 0.36 -8.09 -27.25
N HIS A 369 0.83 -8.04 -26.00
CA HIS A 369 0.16 -8.66 -24.85
C HIS A 369 0.04 -7.70 -23.65
N PRO A 370 -0.49 -6.48 -23.82
CA PRO A 370 -0.50 -5.45 -22.79
C PRO A 370 -1.30 -5.83 -21.54
N CYS A 371 -2.47 -6.47 -21.68
CA CYS A 371 -3.26 -6.89 -20.52
C CYS A 371 -2.50 -7.91 -19.66
N LEU A 372 -1.92 -8.94 -20.29
CA LEU A 372 -1.15 -9.95 -19.58
C LEU A 372 0.08 -9.36 -18.91
N TYR A 373 0.77 -8.45 -19.60
CA TYR A 373 1.93 -7.73 -19.08
C TYR A 373 1.58 -6.90 -17.84
N THR A 374 0.52 -6.09 -17.93
CA THR A 374 0.06 -5.24 -16.83
C THR A 374 -0.46 -6.06 -15.65
N LEU A 375 -1.13 -7.19 -15.89
CA LEU A 375 -1.57 -8.11 -14.83
C LEU A 375 -0.39 -8.77 -14.11
N MET A 376 0.65 -9.19 -14.85
CA MET A 376 1.85 -9.79 -14.28
C MET A 376 2.59 -8.80 -13.37
N PHE A 377 2.89 -7.60 -13.89
CA PHE A 377 3.49 -6.55 -13.09
C PHE A 377 2.57 -6.06 -11.96
N GLY A 378 1.26 -6.12 -12.17
CA GLY A 378 0.26 -5.84 -11.16
C GLY A 378 0.31 -6.81 -9.98
N CYS A 379 0.54 -8.10 -10.21
CA CYS A 379 0.74 -9.07 -9.13
C CYS A 379 2.04 -8.79 -8.36
N VAL A 380 3.11 -8.42 -9.07
CA VAL A 380 4.38 -8.00 -8.46
C VAL A 380 4.16 -6.78 -7.56
N PHE A 381 3.50 -5.76 -8.11
CA PHE A 381 3.12 -4.56 -7.39
C PHE A 381 2.25 -4.85 -6.17
N ALA A 382 1.18 -5.63 -6.30
CA ALA A 382 0.24 -5.92 -5.22
C ALA A 382 0.94 -6.55 -4.01
N LYS A 383 1.82 -7.53 -4.23
CA LYS A 383 2.60 -8.12 -3.12
C LYS A 383 3.52 -7.09 -2.45
N ILE A 384 4.23 -6.27 -3.23
CA ILE A 384 5.13 -5.26 -2.69
C ILE A 384 4.37 -4.17 -1.93
N ALA A 385 3.18 -3.79 -2.39
CA ALA A 385 2.27 -2.89 -1.67
C ALA A 385 1.79 -3.53 -0.35
N GLN A 386 1.40 -4.80 -0.36
CA GLN A 386 1.04 -5.55 0.87
C GLN A 386 2.20 -5.61 1.87
N LYS A 387 3.45 -5.78 1.40
CA LYS A 387 4.65 -5.70 2.25
C LYS A 387 4.83 -4.33 2.88
N LEU A 388 4.52 -3.26 2.15
CA LEU A 388 4.58 -1.90 2.67
C LEU A 388 3.50 -1.64 3.74
N VAL A 389 2.27 -2.13 3.51
CA VAL A 389 1.17 -2.08 4.49
C VAL A 389 1.56 -2.77 5.79
N ILE A 390 2.04 -4.01 5.73
CA ILE A 390 2.44 -4.72 6.96
C ILE A 390 3.66 -4.08 7.63
N ALA A 391 4.64 -3.60 6.86
CA ALA A 391 5.81 -2.93 7.42
C ALA A 391 5.44 -1.64 8.17
N HIS A 392 4.40 -0.95 7.71
CA HIS A 392 3.81 0.17 8.45
C HIS A 392 3.20 -0.32 9.78
N MET A 393 2.31 -1.32 9.73
CA MET A 393 1.62 -1.84 10.92
C MET A 393 2.57 -2.39 11.99
N THR A 394 3.61 -3.11 11.58
CA THR A 394 4.61 -3.71 12.48
C THR A 394 5.79 -2.78 12.77
N LYS A 395 5.80 -1.58 12.19
CA LYS A 395 6.90 -0.60 12.26
C LYS A 395 8.25 -1.27 11.92
N SER A 396 8.27 -2.14 10.91
CA SER A 396 9.45 -2.92 10.52
C SER A 396 10.14 -2.34 9.29
N GLU A 397 11.38 -2.77 9.06
CA GLU A 397 12.10 -2.49 7.83
C GLU A 397 11.48 -3.19 6.61
N LEU A 398 11.61 -2.55 5.44
CA LEU A 398 11.23 -3.14 4.16
C LEU A 398 12.47 -3.68 3.45
N TYR A 399 12.54 -5.00 3.29
CA TYR A 399 13.65 -5.68 2.60
C TYR A 399 13.38 -5.81 1.10
N LEU A 400 14.37 -5.39 0.29
CA LEU A 400 14.31 -5.37 -1.17
C LEU A 400 14.30 -6.78 -1.79
N GLN A 401 14.95 -7.74 -1.13
CA GLN A 401 15.00 -9.12 -1.61
C GLN A 401 13.62 -9.76 -1.48
N ASP A 402 13.05 -10.17 -2.60
CA ASP A 402 11.75 -10.81 -2.62
C ASP A 402 11.63 -11.76 -3.83
N THR A 403 10.98 -12.91 -3.61
CA THR A 403 10.73 -13.94 -4.63
C THR A 403 9.83 -13.45 -5.76
N VAL A 404 9.06 -12.39 -5.55
CA VAL A 404 8.14 -11.85 -6.55
C VAL A 404 8.85 -11.27 -7.78
N PHE A 405 10.12 -10.88 -7.63
CA PHE A 405 10.94 -10.38 -8.73
C PHE A 405 11.49 -11.51 -9.62
N VAL A 406 11.28 -12.78 -9.30
CA VAL A 406 11.71 -13.91 -10.15
C VAL A 406 11.04 -13.83 -11.52
N GLY A 407 9.74 -13.56 -11.60
CA GLY A 407 9.01 -13.45 -12.88
C GLY A 407 9.59 -12.35 -13.80
N PRO A 408 9.61 -11.07 -13.38
CA PRO A 408 10.28 -10.01 -14.13
C PRO A 408 11.76 -10.28 -14.39
N GLY A 409 12.46 -10.92 -13.45
CA GLY A 409 13.87 -11.30 -13.60
C GLY A 409 14.08 -12.30 -14.74
N LEU A 410 13.20 -13.28 -14.90
CA LEU A 410 13.24 -14.24 -16.02
C LEU A 410 13.07 -13.52 -17.37
N LEU A 411 12.11 -12.61 -17.49
CA LEU A 411 11.92 -11.80 -18.70
C LEU A 411 13.14 -10.93 -19.00
N PHE A 412 13.69 -10.27 -17.99
CA PHE A 412 14.89 -9.46 -18.13
C PHE A 412 16.10 -10.29 -18.59
N LEU A 413 16.30 -11.48 -17.99
CA LEU A 413 17.37 -12.41 -18.35
C LEU A 413 17.19 -12.94 -19.77
N ASP A 414 15.98 -13.34 -20.15
CA ASP A 414 15.68 -13.83 -21.49
C ASP A 414 16.00 -12.78 -22.57
N GLN A 415 15.58 -11.53 -22.35
CA GLN A 415 15.93 -10.40 -23.23
C GLN A 415 17.43 -10.13 -23.27
N TYR A 416 18.14 -10.28 -22.15
CA TYR A 416 19.59 -10.14 -22.11
C TYR A 416 20.31 -11.19 -22.95
N PHE A 417 19.76 -12.40 -23.05
CA PHE A 417 20.28 -13.49 -23.87
C PHE A 417 19.64 -13.56 -25.27
N ASN A 418 19.18 -12.43 -25.81
CA ASN A 418 18.58 -12.28 -27.14
C ASN A 418 17.29 -13.09 -27.36
N ASN A 419 16.44 -13.21 -26.33
CA ASN A 419 15.15 -13.92 -26.37
C ASN A 419 15.35 -15.39 -26.77
N PHE A 420 16.11 -16.11 -25.95
CA PHE A 420 16.39 -17.53 -26.17
C PHE A 420 15.11 -18.37 -26.10
N ILE A 421 14.16 -17.96 -25.26
CA ILE A 421 12.79 -18.47 -25.19
C ILE A 421 11.85 -17.41 -25.77
N ASP A 422 10.70 -17.82 -26.28
CA ASP A 422 9.66 -16.87 -26.69
C ASP A 422 9.21 -16.02 -25.48
N GLU A 423 9.38 -14.69 -25.57
CA GLU A 423 9.01 -13.73 -24.52
C GLU A 423 7.55 -13.89 -24.08
N TYR A 424 6.64 -14.31 -24.95
CA TYR A 424 5.23 -14.57 -24.60
C TYR A 424 5.08 -15.77 -23.65
N ILE A 425 5.85 -16.84 -23.87
CA ILE A 425 5.87 -18.01 -22.99
C ILE A 425 6.47 -17.61 -21.64
N VAL A 426 7.58 -16.89 -21.65
CA VAL A 426 8.22 -16.40 -20.41
C VAL A 426 7.29 -15.46 -19.65
N LEU A 427 6.52 -14.63 -20.34
CA LEU A 427 5.53 -13.74 -19.73
C LEU A 427 4.41 -14.52 -19.03
N TRP A 428 3.90 -15.60 -19.62
CA TRP A 428 2.93 -16.47 -18.95
C TRP A 428 3.52 -17.17 -17.73
N ILE A 429 4.76 -17.66 -17.82
CA ILE A 429 5.47 -18.25 -16.67
C ILE A 429 5.60 -17.21 -15.56
N ALA A 430 6.03 -15.99 -15.90
CA ALA A 430 6.15 -14.88 -14.96
C ALA A 430 4.80 -14.52 -14.32
N MET A 431 3.73 -14.43 -15.11
CA MET A 431 2.37 -14.19 -14.62
C MET A 431 1.95 -15.23 -13.58
N VAL A 432 2.12 -16.51 -13.89
CA VAL A 432 1.77 -17.62 -13.00
C VAL A 432 2.60 -17.55 -11.72
N LEU A 433 3.93 -17.43 -11.82
CA LEU A 433 4.82 -17.37 -10.67
C LEU A 433 4.49 -16.18 -9.75
N SER A 434 4.35 -14.97 -10.31
CA SER A 434 4.03 -13.76 -9.53
C SER A 434 2.64 -13.84 -8.90
N SER A 435 1.65 -14.41 -9.57
CA SER A 435 0.30 -14.61 -9.02
C SER A 435 0.30 -15.58 -7.85
N PHE A 436 0.93 -16.75 -8.01
CA PHE A 436 1.02 -17.76 -6.95
C PHE A 436 1.81 -17.23 -5.74
N ASP A 437 2.94 -16.58 -5.98
CA ASP A 437 3.79 -16.03 -4.93
C ASP A 437 3.07 -14.93 -4.14
N MET A 438 2.33 -14.03 -4.81
CA MET A 438 1.47 -13.04 -4.16
C MET A 438 0.34 -13.69 -3.35
N MET A 439 -0.40 -14.64 -3.93
CA MET A 439 -1.52 -15.32 -3.25
C MET A 439 -1.07 -16.11 -2.02
N ILE A 440 0.05 -16.84 -2.13
CA ILE A 440 0.64 -17.59 -1.03
C ILE A 440 1.10 -16.64 0.07
N TYR A 441 1.78 -15.55 -0.28
CA TYR A 441 2.22 -14.54 0.67
C TYR A 441 1.03 -13.95 1.45
N PHE A 442 0.03 -13.44 0.74
CA PHE A 442 -1.14 -12.81 1.35
C PHE A 442 -1.93 -13.78 2.24
N SER A 443 -2.23 -14.97 1.72
CA SER A 443 -2.96 -16.00 2.48
C SER A 443 -2.19 -16.44 3.73
N SER A 444 -0.87 -16.63 3.61
CA SER A 444 -0.02 -17.02 4.73
C SER A 444 0.06 -15.91 5.78
N LEU A 445 0.13 -14.65 5.35
CA LEU A 445 0.15 -13.50 6.24
C LEU A 445 -1.17 -13.35 7.00
N CYS A 446 -2.31 -13.40 6.32
CA CYS A 446 -3.63 -13.37 6.95
C CYS A 446 -3.81 -14.50 7.97
N LEU A 447 -3.36 -15.72 7.64
CA LEU A 447 -3.41 -16.87 8.56
C LEU A 447 -2.48 -16.71 9.77
N GLN A 448 -1.29 -16.16 9.59
CA GLN A 448 -0.36 -15.90 10.68
C GLN A 448 -0.93 -14.87 11.66
N ILE A 449 -1.44 -13.75 11.15
CA ILE A 449 -2.04 -12.70 11.96
C ILE A 449 -3.32 -13.20 12.64
N SER A 450 -4.17 -13.94 11.92
CA SER A 450 -5.37 -14.58 12.48
C SER A 450 -5.04 -15.49 13.66
N ARG A 451 -3.99 -16.32 13.55
CA ARG A 451 -3.55 -17.20 14.65
C ARG A 451 -2.97 -16.41 15.81
N HIS A 452 -2.19 -15.37 15.53
CA HIS A 452 -1.55 -14.52 16.53
C HIS A 452 -2.56 -13.71 17.33
N LEU A 453 -3.53 -13.08 16.66
CA LEU A 453 -4.57 -12.26 17.29
C LEU A 453 -5.80 -13.05 17.72
N HIS A 454 -5.82 -14.38 17.50
CA HIS A 454 -6.97 -15.27 17.77
C HIS A 454 -8.28 -14.81 17.08
N LEU A 455 -8.17 -14.30 15.85
CA LEU A 455 -9.30 -13.78 15.08
C LEU A 455 -9.75 -14.78 14.00
N SER A 456 -11.06 -14.86 13.76
CA SER A 456 -11.58 -15.55 12.58
C SER A 456 -11.57 -14.61 11.38
N ILE A 457 -10.96 -15.03 10.26
CA ILE A 457 -10.84 -14.18 9.06
C ILE A 457 -12.21 -13.86 8.44
N PHE A 458 -13.13 -14.84 8.40
CA PHE A 458 -14.42 -14.74 7.70
C PHE A 458 -15.64 -14.99 8.61
N LYS A 459 -15.50 -14.84 9.93
CA LYS A 459 -16.62 -14.98 10.87
C LYS A 459 -16.61 -13.84 11.88
N THR A 460 -17.79 -13.29 12.16
CA THR A 460 -17.96 -12.33 13.27
C THR A 460 -18.33 -13.08 14.55
N SER A 461 -17.62 -12.79 15.63
CA SER A 461 -18.03 -13.23 16.97
C SER A 461 -19.11 -12.28 17.45
N TYR A 462 -20.37 -12.63 17.26
CA TYR A 462 -21.47 -11.84 17.78
C TYR A 462 -21.58 -12.04 19.30
N HIS A 463 -21.13 -11.07 20.08
CA HIS A 463 -21.60 -10.93 21.45
C HIS A 463 -22.90 -10.12 21.42
N GLN A 464 -24.03 -10.77 21.72
CA GLN A 464 -25.23 -10.04 22.14
C GLN A 464 -24.82 -9.13 23.30
N ALA A 465 -25.00 -7.81 23.12
CA ALA A 465 -24.97 -6.93 24.27
C ALA A 465 -26.01 -7.47 25.28
N PRO A 466 -25.66 -7.60 26.58
CA PRO A 466 -26.62 -8.09 27.56
C PRO A 466 -27.83 -7.16 27.54
N GLU A 467 -29.00 -7.76 27.34
CA GLU A 467 -30.31 -7.14 27.43
C GLU A 467 -30.35 -6.35 28.74
N GLN A 468 -30.34 -5.01 28.67
CA GLN A 468 -30.56 -4.20 29.86
C GLN A 468 -32.00 -4.43 30.30
N VAL A 469 -32.18 -5.40 31.19
CA VAL A 469 -33.40 -5.59 31.96
C VAL A 469 -33.68 -4.26 32.67
N HIS A 470 -34.61 -3.48 32.13
CA HIS A 470 -35.26 -2.41 32.86
C HIS A 470 -35.96 -3.07 34.05
N LYS A 471 -35.29 -3.08 35.20
CA LYS A 471 -35.97 -3.23 36.48
C LYS A 471 -36.84 -1.99 36.64
N HIS A 472 -38.11 -2.12 36.26
CA HIS A 472 -39.17 -1.33 36.88
C HIS A 472 -39.02 -1.50 38.40
N ILE A 473 -38.65 -0.42 39.07
CA ILE A 473 -38.84 -0.29 40.50
C ILE A 473 -40.20 0.37 40.62
N ASP A 474 -41.15 -0.41 41.14
CA ASP A 474 -42.50 0.02 41.54
C ASP A 474 -42.46 1.11 42.63
#